data_AF-A0AAP8GFK0-F1
#
_entry.id   AF-A0AAP8GFK0-F1
#
_cell.length_a   1.000
_cell.length_b   1.000
_cell.length_c   1.000
_cell.angle_alpha   90.00
_cell.angle_beta   90.00
_cell.angle_gamma   90.00
#
_symmetry.space_group_name_H-M   'P 1'
#
loop_
_entity.id
_entity.type
_entity.pdbx_description
1 polymer ?
#
loop_
_entity_poly.entity_id
_entity_poly.type
_entity_poly.pdbx_seq_one_letter_code
_entity_poly.pdbx_strand_id
1 'polypeptide(L)'
;IHTVRMTIIQPRIDNFSTEELPISRLLQWGTDFVKPLARLAYNGEGEFKAGSHCRFCKIKHSCRTRAEYMQNVPQKPPHLLSDEEIAELLYKLPDIKKWADEVEHYALDQAKGNDK
;
A
#
# COMPACT_ATOMS: atom_id res chain seq x y z
N ILE A 1 10.69 34.67 6.63
CA ILE A 1 10.94 33.21 6.56
C ILE A 1 10.33 32.73 5.25
N HIS A 2 11.10 32.13 4.34
CA HIS A 2 10.63 31.76 3.00
C HIS A 2 10.72 30.25 2.71
N THR A 3 11.50 29.53 3.51
CA THR A 3 11.74 28.10 3.37
C THR A 3 11.44 27.38 4.69
N VAL A 4 11.06 26.12 4.58
CA VAL A 4 10.89 25.19 5.70
C VAL A 4 11.93 24.09 5.54
N ARG A 5 12.62 23.76 6.64
CA ARG A 5 13.48 22.58 6.76
C ARG A 5 12.75 21.51 7.56
N MET A 6 12.55 20.34 6.97
CA MET A 6 11.93 19.18 7.60
C MET A 6 12.99 18.10 7.78
N THR A 7 13.11 17.56 8.99
CA THR A 7 14.08 16.50 9.29
C THR A 7 13.36 15.31 9.93
N ILE A 8 13.51 14.14 9.30
CA ILE A 8 13.08 12.84 9.82
C ILE A 8 14.27 12.16 10.47
N ILE A 9 14.14 11.80 11.76
CA ILE A 9 15.18 11.15 12.55
C ILE A 9 14.64 9.81 13.04
N GLN A 10 15.20 8.71 12.54
CA GLN A 10 14.81 7.33 12.89
C GLN A 10 16.05 6.49 13.25
N PRO A 11 16.65 6.69 14.45
CA PRO A 11 17.94 6.10 14.80
C PRO A 11 17.96 4.58 14.82
N ARG A 12 16.83 3.93 15.17
CA ARG A 12 16.72 2.47 15.25
C ARG A 12 17.01 1.76 13.92
N ILE A 13 16.71 2.42 12.81
CA ILE A 13 16.93 1.89 11.44
C ILE A 13 17.98 2.72 10.68
N ASP A 14 18.76 3.53 11.40
CA ASP A 14 19.79 4.41 10.85
C ASP A 14 19.30 5.30 9.68
N ASN A 15 18.06 5.80 9.77
CA ASN A 15 17.50 6.68 8.75
C ASN A 15 17.43 8.13 9.26
N PHE A 16 18.22 9.00 8.65
CA PHE A 16 18.22 10.43 8.90
C PHE A 16 18.05 11.16 7.56
N SER A 17 16.93 11.84 7.38
CA SER A 17 16.59 12.53 6.13
C SER A 17 16.23 13.97 6.42
N THR A 18 16.79 14.90 5.64
CA THR A 18 16.46 16.32 5.72
C THR A 18 16.10 16.82 4.33
N GLU A 19 14.99 17.54 4.25
CA GLU A 19 14.53 18.21 3.03
C GLU A 19 14.25 19.69 3.34
N GLU A 20 14.53 20.55 2.37
CA GLU A 20 14.16 21.96 2.40
C GLU A 20 13.28 22.31 1.21
N LEU A 21 12.22 23.07 1.45
CA LEU A 21 11.38 23.58 0.37
C LEU A 21 10.80 24.97 0.67
N PRO A 22 10.45 25.75 -0.37
CA PRO A 22 9.74 27.01 -0.20
C PRO A 22 8.37 26.82 0.48
N ILE A 23 8.01 27.73 1.38
CA ILE A 23 6.70 27.74 2.04
C ILE A 23 5.57 27.77 1.01
N SER A 24 5.73 28.56 -0.05
CA SER A 24 4.74 28.67 -1.14
C SER A 24 4.44 27.32 -1.78
N ARG A 25 5.47 26.51 -2.06
CA ARG A 25 5.33 25.17 -2.63
C ARG A 25 4.60 24.22 -1.68
N LEU A 26 4.92 24.27 -0.39
CA LEU A 26 4.27 23.44 0.62
C LEU A 26 2.77 23.77 0.75
N LEU A 27 2.44 25.06 0.80
CA LEU A 27 1.05 25.54 0.88
C LEU A 27 0.26 25.20 -0.38
N GLN A 28 0.88 25.33 -1.55
CA GLN A 28 0.29 24.94 -2.82
C GLN A 28 -0.04 23.45 -2.84
N TRP A 29 0.91 22.58 -2.49
CA TRP A 29 0.65 21.13 -2.40
C TRP A 29 -0.47 20.79 -1.41
N GLY A 30 -0.50 21.46 -0.25
CA GLY A 30 -1.56 21.30 0.73
C GLY A 30 -2.95 21.68 0.19
N THR A 31 -3.02 22.75 -0.60
CA THR A 31 -4.28 23.28 -1.14
C THR A 31 -4.75 22.51 -2.37
N ASP A 32 -3.85 22.23 -3.31
CA ASP A 32 -4.16 21.71 -4.64
C ASP A 32 -4.24 20.18 -4.65
N PHE A 33 -3.55 19.50 -3.73
CA PHE A 33 -3.48 18.03 -3.69
C PHE A 33 -4.06 17.43 -2.41
N VAL A 34 -3.57 17.84 -1.24
CA VAL A 34 -3.97 17.22 0.03
C VAL A 34 -5.44 17.50 0.36
N LYS A 35 -5.84 18.78 0.33
CA LYS A 35 -7.20 19.20 0.67
C LYS A 35 -8.30 18.54 -0.17
N PRO A 36 -8.22 18.48 -1.52
CA PRO A 36 -9.25 17.81 -2.31
C PRO A 36 -9.29 16.30 -2.05
N LEU A 37 -8.15 15.63 -1.94
CA LEU A 37 -8.10 14.18 -1.65
C LEU A 37 -8.63 13.87 -0.25
N ALA A 38 -8.33 14.71 0.75
CA ALA A 38 -8.86 14.57 2.10
C ALA A 38 -10.39 14.72 2.12
N ARG A 39 -10.95 15.61 1.30
CA ARG A 39 -12.41 15.75 1.15
C ARG A 39 -13.04 14.50 0.56
N LEU A 40 -12.46 13.94 -0.51
CA LEU A 40 -12.94 12.69 -1.10
C LEU A 40 -12.90 11.54 -0.08
N ALA A 41 -11.79 11.41 0.66
CA ALA A 41 -11.66 10.40 1.70
C ALA A 41 -12.70 10.58 2.82
N TYR A 42 -12.95 11.83 3.26
CA TYR A 42 -13.95 12.13 4.27
C TYR A 42 -15.37 11.79 3.82
N ASN A 43 -15.70 12.05 2.55
CA ASN A 43 -17.00 11.72 1.95
C ASN A 43 -17.14 10.22 1.62
N GLY A 44 -16.09 9.41 1.74
CA GLY A 44 -16.09 8.02 1.30
C GLY A 44 -16.03 7.84 -0.23
N GLU A 45 -15.66 8.90 -0.97
CA GLU A 45 -15.55 8.94 -2.43
C GLU A 45 -14.12 8.64 -2.91
N GLY A 46 -13.23 8.27 -1.99
CA GLY A 46 -11.85 7.89 -2.31
C GLY A 46 -11.76 6.56 -3.05
N GLU A 47 -10.87 6.49 -4.03
CA GLU A 47 -10.57 5.25 -4.74
C GLU A 47 -9.65 4.33 -3.92
N PHE A 48 -9.95 3.03 -3.91
CA PHE A 48 -9.03 2.04 -3.40
C PHE A 48 -7.84 1.86 -4.34
N LYS A 49 -6.62 1.87 -3.79
CA LYS A 49 -5.38 1.60 -4.53
C LYS A 49 -4.56 0.58 -3.76
N ALA A 50 -4.23 -0.53 -4.39
CA ALA A 50 -3.37 -1.54 -3.79
C ALA A 50 -1.88 -1.19 -3.99
N GLY A 51 -1.06 -1.51 -2.99
CA GLY A 51 0.40 -1.32 -3.04
C GLY A 51 1.08 -1.66 -1.71
N SER A 52 2.34 -1.25 -1.56
CA SER A 52 3.15 -1.58 -0.38
C SER A 52 2.53 -1.14 0.95
N HIS A 53 1.76 -0.05 0.95
CA HIS A 53 1.05 0.47 2.11
C HIS A 53 -0.08 -0.44 2.62
N CYS A 54 -0.57 -1.38 1.79
CA CYS A 54 -1.62 -2.33 2.18
C CYS A 54 -1.24 -3.19 3.38
N ARG A 55 0.06 -3.37 3.67
CA ARG A 55 0.55 -4.10 4.85
C ARG A 55 0.06 -3.52 6.18
N PHE A 56 -0.27 -2.22 6.20
CA PHE A 56 -0.76 -1.49 7.38
C PHE A 56 -2.28 -1.30 7.36
N CYS A 57 -2.96 -1.75 6.31
CA CYS A 57 -4.40 -1.55 6.16
C CYS A 57 -5.19 -2.47 7.09
N LYS A 58 -6.20 -1.92 7.77
CA LYS A 58 -7.04 -2.68 8.71
C LYS A 58 -7.87 -3.76 8.03
N ILE A 59 -8.40 -3.49 6.83
CA ILE A 59 -9.24 -4.42 6.06
C ILE A 59 -8.43 -5.27 5.07
N LYS A 60 -7.12 -5.40 5.29
CA LYS A 60 -6.19 -6.01 4.33
C LYS A 60 -6.57 -7.43 3.87
N HIS A 61 -7.22 -8.19 4.74
CA HIS A 61 -7.64 -9.58 4.47
C HIS A 61 -8.91 -9.65 3.60
N SER A 62 -9.77 -8.63 3.60
CA SER A 62 -11.05 -8.62 2.88
C SER A 62 -11.17 -7.54 1.79
N CYS A 63 -10.12 -6.73 1.60
CA CYS A 63 -10.09 -5.69 0.57
C CYS A 63 -10.06 -6.28 -0.84
N ARG A 64 -11.12 -6.05 -1.61
CA ARG A 64 -11.25 -6.52 -3.01
C ARG A 64 -10.11 -6.05 -3.90
N THR A 65 -9.78 -4.76 -3.88
CA THR A 65 -8.70 -4.20 -4.71
C THR A 65 -7.34 -4.82 -4.38
N ARG A 66 -7.08 -5.17 -3.11
CA ARG A 66 -5.85 -5.89 -2.75
C ARG A 66 -5.86 -7.32 -3.30
N ALA A 67 -6.99 -8.03 -3.20
CA ALA A 67 -7.10 -9.37 -3.76
C ALA A 67 -6.85 -9.37 -5.28
N GLU A 68 -7.47 -8.45 -6.01
CA GLU A 68 -7.27 -8.27 -7.46
C GLU A 68 -5.80 -7.97 -7.79
N TYR A 69 -5.14 -7.11 -7.00
CA TYR A 69 -3.72 -6.80 -7.18
C TYR A 69 -2.81 -8.02 -6.98
N MET A 70 -3.08 -8.85 -5.96
CA MET A 70 -2.30 -10.05 -5.68
C MET A 70 -2.55 -11.17 -6.70
N GLN A 71 -3.75 -11.21 -7.28
CA GLN A 71 -4.14 -12.17 -8.32
C GLN A 71 -3.72 -11.75 -9.73
N ASN A 72 -3.27 -10.49 -9.90
CA ASN A 72 -2.76 -9.99 -11.17
C ASN A 72 -1.34 -10.52 -11.44
N VAL A 73 -1.29 -11.81 -11.74
CA VAL A 73 -0.12 -12.53 -12.26
C VAL A 73 -0.24 -12.66 -13.78
N PRO A 74 0.89 -12.79 -14.52
CA PRO A 74 0.84 -12.97 -15.97
C PRO A 74 -0.04 -14.17 -16.37
N GLN A 75 -0.99 -13.96 -17.28
CA GLN A 75 -1.94 -14.98 -17.75
C GLN A 75 -1.92 -15.20 -19.27
N LYS A 76 -0.77 -14.97 -19.93
CA LYS A 76 -0.70 -15.04 -21.39
C LYS A 76 -0.72 -16.49 -21.92
N PRO A 77 -1.20 -16.71 -23.17
CA PRO A 77 -1.27 -18.03 -23.78
C PRO A 77 0.04 -18.39 -24.49
N PRO A 78 1.04 -18.85 -23.74
CA PRO A 78 1.63 -20.15 -24.01
C PRO A 78 1.38 -21.11 -22.83
N HIS A 79 1.57 -22.42 -23.06
CA HIS A 79 1.49 -23.44 -22.00
C HIS A 79 2.62 -23.31 -20.95
N LEU A 80 3.55 -22.36 -21.14
CA LEU A 80 4.70 -22.07 -20.28
C LEU A 80 4.79 -20.55 -20.09
N LEU A 81 5.24 -20.14 -18.90
CA LEU A 81 5.62 -18.75 -18.61
C LEU A 81 6.95 -18.41 -19.28
N SER A 82 7.11 -17.17 -19.75
CA SER A 82 8.43 -16.66 -20.17
C SER A 82 9.32 -16.33 -18.97
N ASP A 83 10.62 -16.19 -19.20
CA ASP A 83 11.58 -15.80 -18.16
C ASP A 83 11.23 -14.43 -17.54
N GLU A 84 10.70 -13.50 -18.34
CA GLU A 84 10.23 -12.20 -17.86
C GLU A 84 9.00 -12.33 -16.96
N GLU A 85 8.06 -13.21 -17.31
CA GLU A 85 6.87 -13.47 -16.48
C GLU A 85 7.26 -14.15 -15.16
N ILE A 86 8.24 -15.06 -15.20
CA ILE A 86 8.82 -15.68 -14.01
C ILE A 86 9.49 -14.61 -13.13
N ALA A 87 10.28 -13.70 -13.72
CA ALA A 87 10.93 -12.63 -12.99
C ALA A 87 9.93 -11.67 -12.31
N GLU A 88 8.85 -11.29 -13.02
CA GLU A 88 7.77 -10.48 -12.43
C GLU A 88 7.08 -11.21 -11.28
N LEU A 89 6.81 -12.50 -11.45
CA LEU A 89 6.21 -13.33 -10.41
C LEU A 89 7.14 -13.43 -9.19
N LEU A 90 8.43 -13.68 -9.38
CA LEU A 90 9.42 -13.73 -8.30
C LEU A 90 9.43 -12.44 -7.47
N TYR A 91 9.27 -11.29 -8.11
CA TYR A 91 9.17 -10.00 -7.42
C TYR A 91 7.90 -9.88 -6.57
N LYS A 92 6.77 -10.38 -7.05
CA LYS A 92 5.47 -10.34 -6.34
C LYS A 92 5.29 -11.43 -5.28
N LEU A 93 5.95 -12.58 -5.43
CA LEU A 93 5.74 -13.77 -4.59
C LEU A 93 5.84 -13.52 -3.08
N PRO A 94 6.80 -12.73 -2.55
CA PRO A 94 6.86 -12.47 -1.10
C PRO A 94 5.59 -11.79 -0.57
N ASP A 95 5.03 -10.86 -1.33
CA ASP A 95 3.80 -10.15 -0.96
C ASP A 95 2.57 -11.03 -1.10
N ILE A 96 2.51 -11.90 -2.13
CA ILE A 96 1.43 -12.87 -2.32
C ILE A 96 1.40 -13.87 -1.17
N LYS A 97 2.54 -14.48 -0.81
CA LYS A 97 2.65 -15.44 0.30
C LYS A 97 2.19 -14.82 1.60
N LYS A 98 2.73 -13.64 1.92
CA LYS A 98 2.36 -12.92 3.13
C LYS A 98 0.87 -12.57 3.16
N TRP A 99 0.30 -12.16 2.03
CA TRP A 99 -1.13 -11.87 1.94
C TRP A 99 -1.98 -13.13 2.15
N ALA A 100 -1.58 -14.27 1.58
CA ALA A 100 -2.25 -15.55 1.80
C ALA A 100 -2.25 -15.94 3.28
N ASP A 101 -1.10 -15.84 3.96
CA ASP A 101 -0.99 -16.09 5.40
C ASP A 101 -1.89 -15.14 6.22
N GLU A 102 -1.94 -13.86 5.86
CA GLU A 102 -2.82 -12.86 6.49
C GLU A 102 -4.31 -13.20 6.33
N VAL A 103 -4.71 -13.75 5.17
CA VAL A 103 -6.08 -14.19 4.91
C VAL A 103 -6.41 -15.46 5.69
N GLU A 104 -5.50 -16.43 5.73
CA GLU A 104 -5.67 -17.67 6.51
C GLU A 104 -5.82 -17.36 8.00
N HIS A 105 -4.93 -16.55 8.57
CA HIS A 105 -5.02 -16.12 9.96
C HIS A 105 -6.35 -15.45 10.28
N TYR A 106 -6.80 -14.54 9.41
CA TYR A 106 -8.09 -13.88 9.58
C TYR A 106 -9.25 -14.90 9.58
N ALA A 107 -9.26 -15.83 8.62
CA ALA A 107 -10.32 -16.85 8.54
C ALA A 107 -10.35 -17.75 9.78
N LEU A 108 -9.19 -18.16 10.28
CA LEU A 108 -9.06 -18.96 11.51
C LEU A 108 -9.56 -18.19 12.74
N ASP A 109 -9.22 -16.91 12.86
CA ASP A 109 -9.67 -16.08 13.98
C ASP A 109 -11.19 -15.86 13.95
N GLN A 110 -11.78 -15.66 12.76
CA GLN A 110 -13.23 -15.56 12.61
C GLN A 110 -13.95 -16.87 12.95
N ALA A 111 -13.40 -18.02 12.54
CA ALA A 111 -13.97 -19.32 12.87
C ALA A 111 -13.99 -19.56 14.39
N LYS A 112 -12.89 -19.28 15.09
CA LYS A 112 -12.79 -19.43 16.55
C LYS A 112 -13.64 -18.41 17.32
N GLY A 113 -13.80 -17.20 16.78
CA GLY A 113 -14.57 -16.12 17.42
C GLY A 113 -16.08 -16.30 17.34
N ASN A 114 -16.57 -17.04 16.35
CA ASN A 114 -18.00 -17.30 16.13
C ASN A 114 -18.53 -18.53 16.91
N ASP A 115 -17.67 -19.23 17.66
CA ASP A 115 -18.06 -20.34 18.58
C ASP A 115 -18.45 -19.84 20.00
N LYS A 116 -18.87 -18.58 20.13
CA LYS A 116 -19.40 -18.00 21.40
C LYS A 116 -20.84 -17.54 21.27
#